data_AF-A0AAD5L497-F1
#
_entry.id   AF-A0AAD5L497-F1
#
_cell.length_a   1.000
_cell.length_b   1.000
_cell.length_c   1.000
_cell.angle_alpha   90.00
_cell.angle_beta   90.00
_cell.angle_gamma   90.00
#
_symmetry.space_group_name_H-M   'P 1'
#
loop_
_entity.id
_entity.type
_entity.pdbx_description
1 polymer ?
#
loop_
_entity_poly.entity_id
_entity_poly.type
_entity_poly.pdbx_seq_one_letter_code
_entity_poly.pdbx_strand_id
1 'polypeptide(L)'
;MVETVPTFDALRDALLDLNQPMGKRTRAVFYLRTRGQKEDLQVLLQALLNRKDSELMRHELAYVIGQFQDPDALLLAPGARDL
;
A
#
# COMPACT_ATOMS: atom_id res chain seq x y z
N MET A 1 13.69 16.95 10.00
CA MET A 1 13.20 15.75 10.70
C MET A 1 13.30 14.62 9.70
N VAL A 2 14.09 13.58 9.97
CA VAL A 2 14.19 12.44 9.05
C VAL A 2 12.89 11.65 9.20
N GLU A 3 12.03 11.65 8.18
CA GLU A 3 10.88 10.76 8.17
C GLU A 3 11.40 9.33 8.10
N THR A 4 11.32 8.61 9.22
CA THR A 4 11.69 7.19 9.26
C THR A 4 10.63 6.40 8.51
N VAL A 5 11.04 5.68 7.47
CA VAL A 5 10.15 4.77 6.73
C VAL A 5 9.51 3.78 7.71
N PRO A 6 8.17 3.63 7.74
CA PRO A 6 7.51 2.69 8.65
C PRO A 6 7.95 1.25 8.42
N THR A 7 7.99 0.45 9.49
CA THR A 7 8.29 -0.99 9.40
C THR A 7 7.17 -1.74 8.69
N PHE A 8 7.49 -2.92 8.14
CA PHE A 8 6.48 -3.79 7.52
C PHE A 8 5.30 -4.09 8.45
N ASP A 9 5.57 -4.45 9.72
CA ASP A 9 4.51 -4.75 10.68
C ASP A 9 3.63 -3.52 10.95
N ALA A 10 4.22 -2.32 11.07
CA ALA A 10 3.46 -1.09 11.26
C ALA A 10 2.55 -0.79 10.06
N LEU A 11 3.01 -1.06 8.83
CA LEU A 11 2.22 -0.89 7.61
C LEU A 11 1.09 -1.93 7.52
N ARG A 12 1.40 -3.19 7.81
CA ARG A 12 0.43 -4.29 7.84
C ARG A 12 -0.68 -3.98 8.84
N ASP A 13 -0.32 -3.65 10.07
CA ASP A 13 -1.27 -3.40 11.15
C ASP A 13 -2.11 -2.15 10.85
N ALA A 14 -1.50 -1.11 10.29
CA ALA A 14 -2.22 0.07 9.85
C ALA A 14 -3.24 -0.22 8.75
N LEU A 15 -2.93 -1.10 7.79
CA LEU A 15 -3.83 -1.42 6.68
C LEU A 15 -4.98 -2.35 7.10
N LEU A 16 -4.67 -3.39 7.88
CA LEU A 16 -5.61 -4.46 8.24
C LEU A 16 -6.57 -4.09 9.38
N ASP A 17 -6.25 -3.08 10.20
CA ASP A 17 -7.16 -2.57 11.22
C ASP A 17 -8.18 -1.59 10.61
N LEU A 18 -9.44 -2.05 10.50
CA LEU A 18 -10.54 -1.25 9.96
C LEU A 18 -10.91 -0.03 10.83
N ASN A 19 -10.44 0.03 12.08
CA ASN A 19 -10.67 1.18 12.96
C ASN A 19 -9.67 2.31 12.71
N GLN A 20 -8.62 2.07 11.90
CA GLN A 20 -7.67 3.12 11.57
C GLN A 20 -8.29 4.16 10.63
N PRO A 21 -7.88 5.43 10.74
CA PRO A 21 -8.31 6.46 9.80
C PRO A 21 -7.98 6.08 8.36
N MET A 22 -8.93 6.28 7.44
CA MET A 22 -8.79 5.95 6.02
C MET A 22 -7.46 6.45 5.43
N GLY A 23 -7.08 7.70 5.68
CA GLY A 23 -5.81 8.27 5.17
C GLY A 23 -4.56 7.54 5.69
N LYS A 24 -4.58 6.95 6.89
CA LYS A 24 -3.49 6.12 7.40
C LYS A 24 -3.41 4.80 6.65
N ARG A 25 -4.56 4.17 6.41
CA ARG A 25 -4.69 2.90 5.67
C ARG A 25 -4.24 3.08 4.21
N THR A 26 -4.70 4.14 3.54
CA THR A 26 -4.30 4.50 2.17
C THR A 26 -2.80 4.77 2.07
N ARG A 27 -2.19 5.50 3.01
CA ARG A 27 -0.72 5.65 3.04
C ARG A 27 0.00 4.31 3.18
N ALA A 28 -0.50 3.41 4.01
CA ALA A 28 0.08 2.08 4.16
C ALA A 28 0.05 1.29 2.84
N VAL A 29 -1.04 1.37 2.06
CA VAL A 29 -1.13 0.78 0.71
C VAL A 29 0.01 1.26 -0.20
N PHE A 30 0.24 2.57 -0.27
CA PHE A 30 1.30 3.13 -1.11
C PHE A 30 2.70 2.76 -0.64
N TYR A 31 2.95 2.70 0.67
CA TYR A 31 4.23 2.23 1.20
C TYR A 31 4.50 0.76 0.87
N LEU A 32 3.50 -0.12 1.04
CA LEU A 32 3.60 -1.54 0.69
C LEU A 32 3.87 -1.73 -0.82
N ARG A 33 3.17 -0.99 -1.68
CA ARG A 33 3.43 -1.01 -3.13
C ARG A 33 4.81 -0.48 -3.48
N THR A 34 5.31 0.53 -2.76
CA THR A 34 6.65 1.08 -3.00
C THR A 34 7.75 0.09 -2.60
N ARG A 35 7.54 -0.65 -1.50
CA ARG A 35 8.49 -1.68 -1.02
C ARG A 35 8.59 -2.88 -1.96
N GLY A 36 7.48 -3.28 -2.58
CA GLY A 36 7.49 -4.23 -3.69
C GLY A 36 7.87 -5.68 -3.34
N GLN A 37 7.92 -6.07 -2.07
CA GLN A 37 8.26 -7.43 -1.67
C GLN A 37 7.05 -8.36 -1.73
N LYS A 38 7.31 -9.67 -1.81
CA LYS A 38 6.24 -10.69 -1.90
C LYS A 38 5.27 -10.62 -0.71
N GLU A 39 5.79 -10.34 0.49
CA GLU A 39 5.00 -10.21 1.71
C GLU A 39 4.12 -8.95 1.68
N ASP A 40 4.57 -7.87 1.04
CA ASP A 40 3.77 -6.65 0.87
C ASP A 40 2.54 -6.93 -0.01
N LEU A 41 2.72 -7.66 -1.13
CA LEU A 41 1.62 -8.09 -2.00
C LEU A 41 0.62 -8.99 -1.27
N GLN A 42 1.09 -9.90 -0.40
CA GLN A 42 0.20 -10.75 0.39
C GLN A 42 -0.71 -9.93 1.31
N VAL A 43 -0.18 -8.89 1.96
CA VAL A 43 -0.98 -8.00 2.81
C VAL A 43 -2.00 -7.21 1.98
N LEU A 44 -1.60 -6.69 0.81
CA LEU A 44 -2.52 -5.97 -0.09
C LEU A 44 -3.68 -6.88 -0.57
N LEU A 45 -3.37 -8.12 -0.97
CA LEU A 45 -4.38 -9.10 -1.37
C LEU A 45 -5.31 -9.48 -0.22
N GLN A 46 -4.77 -9.66 1.00
CA GLN A 46 -5.57 -9.92 2.19
C GLN A 46 -6.55 -8.77 2.47
N ALA A 47 -6.09 -7.51 2.38
CA ALA A 47 -6.94 -6.34 2.55
C ALA A 47 -8.02 -6.26 1.47
N LEU A 48 -7.70 -6.54 0.20
CA LEU A 48 -8.64 -6.53 -0.92
C LEU A 48 -9.81 -7.51 -0.71
N LEU A 49 -9.51 -8.69 -0.16
CA LEU A 49 -10.50 -9.74 0.10
C LEU A 49 -11.41 -9.44 1.31
N ASN A 50 -11.11 -8.41 2.10
CA ASN A 50 -11.92 -8.05 3.26
C ASN A 50 -13.22 -7.35 2.85
N ARG A 51 -14.33 -8.12 2.81
CA ARG A 51 -15.66 -7.60 2.43
C ARG A 51 -16.26 -6.58 3.41
N LYS A 52 -15.71 -6.46 4.62
CA LYS A 52 -16.15 -5.43 5.59
C LYS A 52 -15.56 -4.05 5.29
N ASP A 53 -14.59 -3.98 4.37
CA ASP A 53 -13.99 -2.72 3.96
C ASP A 53 -14.88 -1.96 2.97
N SER A 54 -14.68 -0.65 2.92
CA SER A 54 -15.42 0.21 2.00
C SER A 54 -15.15 -0.16 0.54
N GLU A 55 -16.15 0.05 -0.33
CA GLU A 55 -15.99 -0.14 -1.77
C GLU A 55 -14.84 0.70 -2.35
N LEU A 56 -14.71 1.95 -1.88
CA LEU A 56 -13.63 2.85 -2.27
C LEU A 56 -12.25 2.27 -1.92
N MET A 57 -12.06 1.75 -0.69
CA MET A 57 -10.79 1.14 -0.29
C MET A 57 -10.47 -0.10 -1.13
N ARG A 58 -11.48 -0.94 -1.40
CA ARG A 58 -11.30 -2.14 -2.22
C ARG A 58 -10.97 -1.79 -3.67
N HIS A 59 -11.55 -0.72 -4.22
CA HIS A 59 -11.19 -0.20 -5.54
C HIS A 59 -9.73 0.27 -5.59
N GLU A 60 -9.31 1.06 -4.60
CA GLU A 60 -7.93 1.55 -4.50
C GLU A 60 -6.93 0.41 -4.39
N LEU A 61 -7.22 -0.59 -3.54
CA LEU A 61 -6.40 -1.79 -3.41
C LEU A 61 -6.27 -2.54 -4.72
N ALA A 62 -7.37 -2.74 -5.46
CA ALA A 62 -7.34 -3.42 -6.76
C ALA A 62 -6.49 -2.64 -7.78
N TYR A 63 -6.61 -1.31 -7.80
CA TYR A 63 -5.81 -0.45 -8.66
C TYR A 63 -4.31 -0.55 -8.35
N VAL A 64 -3.93 -0.50 -7.07
CA VAL A 64 -2.54 -0.58 -6.62
C VAL A 64 -1.94 -1.99 -6.83
N ILE A 65 -2.72 -3.04 -6.59
CA ILE A 65 -2.30 -4.42 -6.86
C ILE A 65 -2.03 -4.63 -8.36
N GLY A 66 -2.84 -4.03 -9.24
CA GLY A 66 -2.60 -4.05 -10.68
C GLY A 66 -1.24 -3.47 -11.08
N GLN A 67 -0.80 -2.39 -10.41
CA GLN A 67 0.52 -1.79 -10.64
C GLN A 67 1.67 -2.65 -10.09
N PHE A 68 1.40 -3.52 -9.11
CA PHE A 68 2.42 -4.38 -8.51
C PHE A 68 2.93 -5.45 -9.49
N GLN A 69 2.10 -5.84 -10.46
CA GLN A 69 2.42 -6.86 -11.46
C GLN A 69 3.04 -6.28 -12.75
N ASP A 70 3.10 -4.96 -12.87
CA ASP A 70 3.64 -4.28 -14.03
C ASP A 70 4.99 -3.63 -13.66
N PRO A 71 6.13 -4.15 -14.17
CA PRO A 71 7.45 -3.60 -13.88
C PRO A 71 7.64 -2.16 -14.43
N ASP A 72 6.82 -1.72 -15.38
CA ASP A 72 6.83 -0.37 -15.96
C ASP A 72 5.75 0.55 -15.34
N ALA A 73 4.82 0.01 -14.53
CA ALA A 73 3.81 0.81 -13.82
C ALA A 73 4.36 1.65 -12.66
N LEU A 74 5.69 1.67 -12.48
CA LEU A 74 6.36 2.72 -11.73
C LEU A 74 6.33 4.03 -12.52
N LEU A 75 5.13 4.61 -12.69
CA LEU A 75 5.00 6.00 -13.08
C LEU A 75 5.46 6.85 -11.88
N LEU A 76 6.75 7.15 -11.92
CA LEU A 76 7.50 8.18 -11.21
C LEU A 76 6.60 9.19 -10.48
N ALA A 77 6.65 9.17 -9.14
CA ALA A 77 6.62 10.43 -8.43
C ALA A 77 7.79 11.28 -8.97
N PRO A 78 7.57 12.52 -9.43
CA PRO A 78 8.65 13.35 -9.95
C PRO A 78 9.68 13.60 -8.83
N GLY A 79 10.86 12.98 -8.93
CA GLY A 79 11.98 13.25 -8.01
C GLY A 79 12.91 12.09 -7.65
N ALA A 80 12.66 10.84 -8.05
CA ALA A 80 13.46 9.69 -7.58
C ALA A 80 14.59 9.25 -8.55
N ARG A 81 15.24 10.16 -9.28
CA ARG A 81 16.32 9.81 -10.22
C ARG A 81 17.70 10.40 -9.97
N ASP A 82 17.91 11.20 -8.93
CA ASP A 82 19.23 11.76 -8.65
C ASP A 82 19.61 11.60 -7.16
N LEU A 83 20.11 10.42 -6.78
CA LEU A 83 21.13 10.20 -5.75
C LEU A 83 21.87 8.89 -6.02
#